data_AF-A0A7X1AN30-F1
#
_entry.id   AF-A0A7X1AN30-F1
#
_cell.length_a   1.000
_cell.length_b   1.000
_cell.length_c   1.000
_cell.angle_alpha   90.00
_cell.angle_beta   90.00
_cell.angle_gamma   90.00
#
_symmetry.space_group_name_H-M   'P 1'
#
loop_
_entity.id
_entity.type
_entity.pdbx_description
1 polymer ?
#
loop_
_entity_poly.entity_id
_entity_poly.type
_entity_poly.pdbx_seq_one_letter_code
_entity_poly.pdbx_strand_id
1 'polypeptide(L)'
;MRKSLLVLLLWAPFALALVPPPVQRLDLPTQQAIQRFLLHNRILDTPQDLDTAPYIVAADAGRVLGANGERVHARGSLDPSQLSYGIFRRGKVYADPQTQELLGVNADDIGTARFITAGDLSTLAVQRVTREVRPGDRLLRAQPPIDLATLQISPATVRVQGHIIDIPKGVTQIGVLDAVTLNKGRRDGLVEGQLLTVIKTGATVRDALAGVPVQLPDERAGTLLVFRTYEKLSYGLVLSASRSLAVMDRFETAHQTQ
;
A
#
# COMPACT_ATOMS: atom_id res chain seq x y z
N MET A 1 3.91 84.54 -16.28
CA MET A 1 4.38 83.43 -17.15
C MET A 1 4.29 82.14 -16.35
N ARG A 2 3.32 81.28 -16.66
CA ARG A 2 3.03 80.02 -15.94
C ARG A 2 4.01 78.92 -16.38
N LYS A 3 4.68 78.25 -15.44
CA LYS A 3 5.45 77.03 -15.70
C LYS A 3 4.58 75.82 -15.32
N SER A 4 4.16 75.05 -16.31
CA SER A 4 3.71 73.68 -16.15
C SER A 4 4.92 72.77 -15.92
N LEU A 5 4.80 71.74 -15.08
CA LEU A 5 5.65 70.57 -15.17
C LEU A 5 4.87 69.28 -14.83
N LEU A 6 5.10 68.29 -15.69
CA LEU A 6 4.46 66.98 -15.80
C LEU A 6 4.54 66.13 -14.53
N VAL A 7 3.47 65.36 -14.28
CA VAL A 7 3.51 64.14 -13.46
C VAL A 7 3.57 62.94 -14.40
N LEU A 8 4.67 62.18 -14.32
CA LEU A 8 4.88 60.91 -15.02
C LEU A 8 4.38 59.78 -14.12
N LEU A 9 3.24 59.16 -14.47
CA LEU A 9 2.75 57.96 -13.80
C LEU A 9 3.41 56.73 -14.43
N LEU A 10 4.36 56.14 -13.70
CA LEU A 10 5.02 54.88 -14.03
C LEU A 10 4.04 53.72 -13.76
N TRP A 11 3.58 53.03 -14.80
CA TRP A 11 2.86 51.76 -14.65
C TRP A 11 3.88 50.63 -14.44
N ALA A 12 3.94 50.07 -13.24
CA ALA A 12 4.67 48.81 -13.00
C ALA A 12 3.75 47.62 -13.29
N PRO A 13 4.17 46.60 -14.08
CA PRO A 13 3.38 45.40 -14.27
C PRO A 13 3.32 44.61 -12.97
N PHE A 14 2.12 44.40 -12.44
CA PHE A 14 1.87 43.44 -11.37
C PHE A 14 2.21 42.04 -11.88
N ALA A 15 3.36 41.51 -11.46
CA ALA A 15 3.65 40.10 -11.58
C ALA A 15 2.72 39.35 -10.63
N LEU A 16 1.68 38.70 -11.17
CA LEU A 16 0.89 37.74 -10.41
C LEU A 16 1.83 36.60 -10.01
N ALA A 17 2.26 36.59 -8.75
CA ALA A 17 2.88 35.42 -8.17
C ALA A 17 1.83 34.30 -8.16
N LEU A 18 2.00 33.29 -9.01
CA LEU A 18 1.25 32.04 -8.95
C LEU A 18 1.52 31.41 -7.59
N VAL A 19 0.61 31.62 -6.63
CA VAL A 19 0.62 30.89 -5.37
C VAL A 19 0.44 29.42 -5.74
N PRO A 20 1.41 28.53 -5.44
CA PRO A 20 1.22 27.11 -5.71
C PRO A 20 -0.05 26.66 -4.97
N PRO A 21 -0.90 25.83 -5.61
CA PRO A 21 -2.12 25.37 -4.98
C PRO A 21 -1.80 24.70 -3.63
N PRO A 22 -2.67 24.82 -2.63
CA PRO A 22 -2.43 24.23 -1.32
C PRO A 22 -2.18 22.73 -1.48
N VAL A 23 -1.02 22.26 -1.02
CA VAL A 23 -0.67 20.84 -1.00
C VAL A 23 -1.71 20.13 -0.14
N GLN A 24 -2.56 19.30 -0.77
CA GLN A 24 -3.59 18.57 -0.05
C GLN A 24 -2.94 17.41 0.71
N ARG A 25 -2.81 17.60 2.03
CA ARG A 25 -2.26 16.59 2.95
C ARG A 25 -3.36 15.61 3.37
N LEU A 26 -2.94 14.38 3.66
CA LEU A 26 -3.82 13.36 4.24
C LEU A 26 -4.27 13.81 5.64
N ASP A 27 -5.54 13.57 5.98
CA ASP A 27 -6.04 13.79 7.32
C ASP A 27 -5.50 12.73 8.31
N LEU A 28 -5.60 13.01 9.61
CA LEU A 28 -5.05 12.15 10.65
C LEU A 28 -5.66 10.72 10.64
N PRO A 29 -6.99 10.54 10.47
CA PRO A 29 -7.58 9.20 10.38
C PRO A 29 -7.00 8.37 9.22
N THR A 30 -6.84 8.96 8.03
CA THR A 30 -6.24 8.31 6.86
C THR A 30 -4.81 7.88 7.14
N GLN A 31 -3.99 8.79 7.71
CA GLN A 31 -2.60 8.48 8.06
C GLN A 31 -2.52 7.31 9.05
N GLN A 32 -3.36 7.31 10.09
CA GLN A 32 -3.39 6.24 11.08
C GLN A 32 -3.83 4.90 10.48
N ALA A 33 -4.81 4.90 9.58
CA ALA A 33 -5.26 3.70 8.89
C ALA A 33 -4.13 3.08 8.06
N ILE A 34 -3.41 3.91 7.29
CA ILE A 34 -2.26 3.48 6.49
C ILE A 34 -1.12 2.97 7.39
N GLN A 35 -0.76 3.69 8.45
CA GLN A 35 0.31 3.27 9.39
C GLN A 35 0.00 1.90 9.97
N ARG A 36 -1.21 1.71 10.51
CA ARG A 36 -1.63 0.42 11.10
C ARG A 36 -1.59 -0.71 10.07
N PHE A 37 -1.96 -0.44 8.83
CA PHE A 37 -1.92 -1.43 7.78
C PHE A 37 -0.47 -1.82 7.43
N LEU A 38 0.43 -0.85 7.26
CA LEU A 38 1.84 -1.08 6.90
C LEU A 38 2.64 -1.79 8.00
N LEU A 39 2.21 -1.73 9.27
CA LEU A 39 2.86 -2.45 10.37
C LEU A 39 2.80 -3.98 10.20
N HIS A 40 1.75 -4.49 9.55
CA HIS A 40 1.46 -5.92 9.50
C HIS A 40 1.44 -6.51 8.09
N ASN A 41 1.57 -5.68 7.06
CA ASN A 41 1.45 -6.10 5.66
C ASN A 41 2.67 -5.66 4.88
N ARG A 42 3.33 -6.64 4.24
CA ARG A 42 4.48 -6.41 3.37
C ARG A 42 4.39 -7.33 2.18
N ILE A 43 4.50 -6.77 0.98
CA ILE A 43 4.61 -7.55 -0.26
C ILE A 43 6.07 -7.72 -0.62
N LEU A 44 6.34 -8.89 -1.18
CA LEU A 44 7.56 -9.19 -1.93
C LEU A 44 7.20 -9.40 -3.39
N ASP A 45 7.99 -8.82 -4.29
CA ASP A 45 7.75 -8.91 -5.73
C ASP A 45 7.87 -10.35 -6.22
N THR A 46 8.77 -11.15 -5.61
CA THR A 46 8.93 -12.56 -5.94
C THR A 46 8.91 -13.46 -4.68
N PRO A 47 8.40 -14.71 -4.79
CA PRO A 47 8.51 -15.71 -3.73
C PRO A 47 9.97 -16.00 -3.35
N GLN A 48 10.89 -15.88 -4.31
CA GLN A 48 12.31 -16.16 -4.16
C GLN A 48 12.98 -15.18 -3.19
N ASP A 49 12.53 -13.92 -3.15
CA ASP A 49 13.03 -12.91 -2.21
C ASP A 49 12.91 -13.37 -0.75
N LEU A 50 11.87 -14.15 -0.45
CA LEU A 50 11.64 -14.75 0.86
C LEU A 50 12.43 -16.05 1.06
N ASP A 51 12.58 -16.85 0.00
CA ASP A 51 13.25 -18.16 0.06
C ASP A 51 14.75 -18.04 0.32
N THR A 52 15.38 -16.99 -0.20
CA THR A 52 16.82 -16.71 0.00
C THR A 52 17.09 -15.93 1.29
N ALA A 53 16.06 -15.44 1.96
CA ALA A 53 16.22 -14.66 3.19
C ALA A 53 16.76 -15.54 4.34
N PRO A 54 17.57 -14.96 5.25
CA PRO A 54 17.97 -15.62 6.49
C PRO A 54 16.74 -16.14 7.25
N TYR A 55 16.88 -17.22 8.01
CA TYR A 55 15.75 -17.88 8.63
C TYR A 55 16.02 -18.33 10.06
N ILE A 56 14.96 -18.41 10.86
CA ILE A 56 14.98 -18.91 12.22
C ILE A 56 15.19 -20.42 12.19
N VAL A 57 16.19 -20.89 12.94
CA VAL A 57 16.49 -22.32 13.13
C VAL A 57 15.82 -22.83 14.40
N ALA A 58 15.89 -22.07 15.49
CA ALA A 58 15.32 -22.44 16.78
C ALA A 58 15.06 -21.18 17.64
N ALA A 59 14.13 -21.30 18.59
CA ALA A 59 14.07 -20.43 19.77
C ALA A 59 14.68 -21.17 20.97
N ASP A 60 15.11 -20.42 21.99
CA ASP A 60 15.79 -20.98 23.17
C ASP A 60 14.89 -21.93 23.99
N ALA A 61 15.52 -22.83 24.76
CA ALA A 61 14.94 -24.09 25.23
C ALA A 61 13.60 -24.01 26.03
N GLY A 62 12.56 -24.66 25.49
CA GLY A 62 11.58 -25.42 26.30
C GLY A 62 10.24 -24.75 26.62
N ARG A 63 9.93 -23.58 26.06
CA ARG A 63 8.60 -22.94 26.20
C ARG A 63 8.09 -22.49 24.83
N VAL A 64 6.79 -22.21 24.75
CA VAL A 64 6.10 -21.81 23.50
C VAL A 64 6.93 -20.77 22.76
N LEU A 65 7.30 -21.09 21.52
CA LEU A 65 8.33 -20.39 20.76
C LEU A 65 7.88 -18.94 20.46
N GLY A 66 8.53 -17.95 21.04
CA GLY A 66 8.26 -16.55 20.74
C GLY A 66 7.47 -15.82 21.85
N ALA A 67 8.00 -15.84 23.07
CA ALA A 67 7.69 -14.77 24.02
C ALA A 67 8.55 -13.52 23.72
N ASN A 68 8.01 -12.33 23.97
CA ASN A 68 8.81 -11.10 23.90
C ASN A 68 10.02 -11.22 24.85
N GLY A 69 11.22 -10.86 24.37
CA GLY A 69 12.47 -10.95 25.11
C GLY A 69 13.21 -12.28 24.98
N GLU A 70 12.61 -13.29 24.35
CA GLU A 70 13.24 -14.59 24.10
C GLU A 70 14.34 -14.49 23.03
N ARG A 71 15.34 -15.38 23.13
CA ARG A 71 16.41 -15.47 22.14
C ARG A 71 16.02 -16.45 21.05
N VAL A 72 16.30 -16.05 19.81
CA VAL A 72 16.16 -16.91 18.63
C VAL A 72 17.49 -17.00 17.91
N HIS A 73 17.71 -18.16 17.30
CA HIS A 73 18.89 -18.47 16.53
C HIS A 73 18.53 -18.53 15.05
N ALA A 74 19.30 -17.83 14.22
CA ALA A 74 19.04 -17.71 12.80
C ALA A 74 20.26 -18.06 11.97
N ARG A 75 20.01 -18.58 10.76
CA ARG A 75 21.02 -18.91 9.77
C ARG A 75 20.89 -18.01 8.55
N GLY A 76 22.02 -17.62 7.99
CA GLY A 76 22.13 -16.76 6.82
C GLY A 76 22.95 -15.51 7.11
N SER A 77 23.16 -14.68 6.09
CA SER A 77 23.93 -13.45 6.20
C SER A 77 23.06 -12.31 6.78
N LEU A 78 23.14 -12.11 8.09
CA LEU A 78 22.59 -10.92 8.74
C LEU A 78 23.65 -9.82 8.77
N ASP A 79 23.23 -8.60 8.42
CA ASP A 79 24.05 -7.40 8.54
C ASP A 79 24.11 -6.96 10.00
N PRO A 80 25.30 -6.96 10.64
CA PRO A 80 25.46 -6.55 12.04
C PRO A 80 25.19 -5.05 12.28
N SER A 81 25.27 -4.21 11.25
CA SER A 81 24.91 -2.78 11.36
C SER A 81 23.40 -2.57 11.47
N GLN A 82 22.62 -3.54 11.00
CA GLN A 82 21.18 -3.55 11.14
C GLN A 82 20.78 -4.15 12.47
N LEU A 83 20.35 -3.29 13.39
CA LEU A 83 19.95 -3.73 14.72
C LEU A 83 18.58 -4.41 14.73
N SER A 84 17.68 -4.13 13.79
CA SER A 84 16.30 -4.63 13.82
C SER A 84 15.92 -5.35 12.52
N TYR A 85 15.32 -6.53 12.70
CA TYR A 85 14.77 -7.38 11.65
C TYR A 85 13.30 -7.65 11.91
N GLY A 86 12.51 -7.70 10.85
CA GLY A 86 11.16 -8.27 10.90
C GLY A 86 11.22 -9.78 10.69
N ILE A 87 10.39 -10.51 11.44
CA ILE A 87 10.18 -11.94 11.30
C ILE A 87 8.91 -12.11 10.47
N PHE A 88 9.03 -12.82 9.35
CA PHE A 88 7.96 -13.00 8.38
C PHE A 88 7.76 -14.46 8.01
N ARG A 89 6.53 -14.80 7.65
CA ARG A 89 6.20 -16.10 7.08
C ARG A 89 5.58 -15.90 5.70
N ARG A 90 5.76 -16.89 4.81
CA ARG A 90 5.09 -16.87 3.51
C ARG A 90 3.57 -16.87 3.72
N GLY A 91 2.92 -15.85 3.22
CA GLY A 91 1.46 -15.68 3.22
C GLY A 91 0.85 -15.96 1.85
N LYS A 92 -0.22 -15.22 1.55
CA LYS A 92 -0.98 -15.34 0.30
C LYS A 92 -0.15 -14.96 -0.93
N VAL A 93 -0.29 -15.73 -2.00
CA VAL A 93 0.25 -15.40 -3.32
C VAL A 93 -0.79 -14.60 -4.09
N TYR A 94 -0.38 -13.48 -4.66
CA TYR A 94 -1.23 -12.64 -5.50
C TYR A 94 -0.95 -12.92 -6.97
N ALA A 95 -2.02 -13.24 -7.70
CA ALA A 95 -1.99 -13.41 -9.14
C ALA A 95 -3.01 -12.48 -9.80
N ASP A 96 -2.72 -12.06 -11.02
CA ASP A 96 -3.67 -11.28 -11.81
C ASP A 96 -4.87 -12.16 -12.18
N PRO A 97 -6.11 -11.72 -11.89
CA PRO A 97 -7.29 -12.55 -12.13
C PRO A 97 -7.55 -12.82 -13.62
N GLN A 98 -7.04 -11.99 -14.52
CA GLN A 98 -7.23 -12.10 -15.96
C GLN A 98 -6.10 -12.89 -16.62
N THR A 99 -4.85 -12.57 -16.29
CA THR A 99 -3.67 -13.17 -16.95
C THR A 99 -3.06 -14.35 -16.19
N GLN A 100 -3.47 -14.56 -14.93
CA GLN A 100 -2.86 -15.51 -13.99
C GLN A 100 -1.37 -15.25 -13.73
N GLU A 101 -0.86 -14.05 -14.09
CA GLU A 101 0.51 -13.67 -13.81
C GLU A 101 0.73 -13.50 -12.31
N LEU A 102 1.83 -14.04 -11.79
CA LEU A 102 2.29 -13.77 -10.43
C LEU A 102 2.63 -12.28 -10.25
N LEU A 103 1.91 -11.63 -9.33
CA LEU A 103 2.06 -10.22 -9.00
C LEU A 103 2.91 -9.98 -7.74
N GLY A 104 2.90 -10.92 -6.80
CA GLY A 104 3.69 -10.82 -5.58
C GLY A 104 3.23 -11.81 -4.51
N VAL A 105 3.89 -11.78 -3.36
CA VAL A 105 3.57 -12.64 -2.21
C VAL A 105 3.49 -11.79 -0.95
N ASN A 106 2.45 -12.01 -0.14
CA ASN A 106 2.35 -11.43 1.18
C ASN A 106 3.39 -12.09 2.12
N ALA A 107 4.14 -11.27 2.82
CA ALA A 107 4.96 -11.67 3.95
C ALA A 107 4.16 -11.39 5.22
N ASP A 108 3.60 -12.45 5.81
CA ASP A 108 2.82 -12.38 7.04
C ASP A 108 3.72 -11.95 8.20
N ASP A 109 3.35 -10.88 8.91
CA ASP A 109 4.06 -10.39 10.09
C ASP A 109 3.95 -11.38 11.26
N ILE A 110 5.08 -11.99 11.62
CA ILE A 110 5.20 -12.84 12.81
C ILE A 110 5.71 -12.03 14.00
N GLY A 111 6.60 -11.06 13.75
CA GLY A 111 7.17 -10.24 14.81
C GLY A 111 8.37 -9.41 14.39
N THR A 112 9.11 -8.90 15.36
CA THR A 112 10.41 -8.26 15.16
C THR A 112 11.44 -8.81 16.12
N ALA A 113 12.71 -8.81 15.70
CA ALA A 113 13.84 -9.22 16.51
C ALA A 113 15.02 -8.26 16.35
N ARG A 114 15.74 -8.06 17.45
CA ARG A 114 16.95 -7.26 17.51
C ARG A 114 18.17 -8.15 17.39
N PHE A 115 19.07 -7.83 16.48
CA PHE A 115 20.36 -8.51 16.35
C PHE A 115 21.19 -8.34 17.63
N ILE A 116 21.81 -9.42 18.11
CA ILE A 116 22.69 -9.38 19.29
C ILE A 116 24.12 -9.77 18.93
N THR A 117 24.30 -10.95 18.31
CA THR A 117 25.64 -11.51 18.11
C THR A 117 25.69 -12.34 16.83
N ALA A 118 26.76 -12.15 16.07
CA ALA A 118 27.08 -12.98 14.92
C ALA A 118 27.70 -14.31 15.37
N GLY A 119 27.45 -15.37 14.61
CA GLY A 119 28.04 -16.70 14.79
C GLY A 119 27.55 -17.64 13.70
N ASP A 120 27.91 -18.93 13.77
CA ASP A 120 27.40 -19.98 12.87
C ASP A 120 25.87 -19.99 12.82
N LEU A 121 25.26 -19.74 13.98
CA LEU A 121 23.90 -19.26 14.12
C LEU A 121 23.95 -17.88 14.79
N SER A 122 23.44 -16.88 14.09
CA SER A 122 23.29 -15.55 14.65
C SER A 122 22.22 -15.54 15.72
N THR A 123 22.46 -14.83 16.82
CA THR A 123 21.51 -14.72 17.93
C THR A 123 20.77 -13.38 17.86
N LEU A 124 19.44 -13.44 17.95
CA LEU A 124 18.57 -12.27 18.01
C LEU A 124 17.69 -12.33 19.27
N ALA A 125 17.31 -11.17 19.82
CA ALA A 125 16.26 -11.07 20.83
C ALA A 125 14.95 -10.65 20.19
N VAL A 126 13.90 -11.42 20.40
CA VAL A 126 12.56 -11.09 19.94
C VAL A 126 12.04 -9.86 20.69
N GLN A 127 11.57 -8.84 19.97
CA GLN A 127 11.07 -7.58 20.53
C GLN A 127 9.55 -7.51 20.55
N ARG A 128 8.91 -8.00 19.48
CA ARG A 128 7.47 -8.01 19.30
C ARG A 128 7.07 -9.33 18.67
N VAL A 129 5.98 -9.92 19.15
CA VAL A 129 5.39 -11.13 18.58
C VAL A 129 3.91 -10.89 18.30
N THR A 130 3.52 -11.09 17.05
CA THR A 130 2.11 -11.12 16.63
C THR A 130 1.60 -12.56 16.57
N ARG A 131 2.47 -13.49 16.18
CA ARG A 131 2.21 -14.94 16.09
C ARG A 131 3.43 -15.70 16.55
N GLU A 132 3.23 -16.92 17.04
CA GLU A 132 4.31 -17.83 17.44
C GLU A 132 5.42 -17.91 16.37
N VAL A 133 6.67 -17.68 16.81
CA VAL A 133 7.86 -17.75 15.96
C VAL A 133 8.24 -19.22 15.79
N ARG A 134 8.47 -19.65 14.55
CA ARG A 134 8.73 -21.07 14.24
C ARG A 134 10.03 -21.24 13.44
N PRO A 135 10.67 -22.41 13.54
CA PRO A 135 11.71 -22.80 12.60
C PRO A 135 11.23 -22.63 11.16
N GLY A 136 12.04 -21.99 10.33
CA GLY A 136 11.72 -21.67 8.94
C GLY A 136 11.11 -20.27 8.72
N ASP A 137 10.70 -19.56 9.77
CA ASP A 137 10.32 -18.15 9.65
C ASP A 137 11.52 -17.33 9.16
N ARG A 138 11.25 -16.33 8.32
CA ARG A 138 12.27 -15.58 7.57
C ARG A 138 12.53 -14.23 8.20
N LEU A 139 13.78 -13.82 8.17
CA LEU A 139 14.23 -12.52 8.64
C LEU A 139 14.40 -11.59 7.45
N LEU A 140 13.62 -10.51 7.44
CA LEU A 140 13.76 -9.44 6.47
C LEU A 140 14.23 -8.18 7.19
N ARG A 141 15.08 -7.41 6.51
CA ARG A 141 15.47 -6.08 6.96
C ARG A 141 14.23 -5.21 7.17
N ALA A 142 14.24 -4.40 8.22
CA ALA A 142 13.21 -3.39 8.41
C ALA A 142 13.19 -2.45 7.19
N GLN A 143 12.00 -2.18 6.65
CA GLN A 143 11.86 -1.15 5.63
C GLN A 143 11.85 0.22 6.31
N PRO A 144 12.41 1.25 5.66
CA PRO A 144 12.22 2.62 6.12
C PRO A 144 10.71 2.89 6.27
N PRO A 145 10.28 3.52 7.37
CA PRO A 145 8.91 4.00 7.47
C PRO A 145 8.58 4.91 6.29
N ILE A 146 7.36 4.81 5.77
CA ILE A 146 6.86 5.84 4.84
C ILE A 146 6.55 7.06 5.68
N ASP A 147 7.13 8.21 5.33
CA ASP A 147 6.72 9.48 5.91
C ASP A 147 5.39 9.92 5.27
N LEU A 148 4.29 9.47 5.87
CA LEU A 148 2.95 9.82 5.40
C LEU A 148 2.64 11.31 5.49
N ALA A 149 3.41 12.10 6.26
CA ALA A 149 3.24 13.55 6.28
C ALA A 149 3.71 14.20 4.96
N THR A 150 4.58 13.52 4.23
CA THR A 150 5.08 13.95 2.91
C THR A 150 4.29 13.35 1.75
N LEU A 151 3.37 12.42 2.00
CA LEU A 151 2.54 11.82 0.96
C LEU A 151 1.51 12.84 0.48
N GLN A 152 1.72 13.35 -0.73
CA GLN A 152 0.89 14.37 -1.35
C GLN A 152 -0.09 13.72 -2.33
N ILE A 153 -1.34 14.15 -2.28
CA ILE A 153 -2.31 13.76 -3.31
C ILE A 153 -1.82 14.35 -4.64
N SER A 154 -1.53 13.45 -5.59
CA SER A 154 -0.95 13.81 -6.87
C SER A 154 -1.96 13.56 -8.00
N PRO A 155 -2.05 14.47 -8.99
CA PRO A 155 -2.85 14.21 -10.18
C PRO A 155 -2.25 13.04 -10.95
N ALA A 156 -3.10 12.23 -11.55
CA ALA A 156 -2.63 11.11 -12.34
C ALA A 156 -2.07 11.57 -13.68
N THR A 157 -0.89 11.09 -14.02
CA THR A 157 -0.20 11.39 -15.29
C THR A 157 -0.47 10.34 -16.37
N VAL A 158 -0.85 9.12 -15.95
CA VAL A 158 -1.11 7.98 -16.83
C VAL A 158 -2.50 7.41 -16.55
N ARG A 159 -3.21 7.04 -17.62
CA ARG A 159 -4.48 6.31 -17.50
C ARG A 159 -4.19 4.85 -17.18
N VAL A 160 -4.56 4.44 -15.97
CA VAL A 160 -4.42 3.06 -15.49
C VAL A 160 -5.80 2.50 -15.22
N GLN A 161 -6.01 1.23 -15.56
CA GLN A 161 -7.22 0.47 -15.26
C GLN A 161 -6.84 -0.89 -14.67
N GLY A 162 -7.60 -1.37 -13.69
CA GLY A 162 -7.34 -2.62 -13.00
C GLY A 162 -8.50 -3.05 -12.11
N HIS A 163 -8.24 -4.00 -11.22
CA HIS A 163 -9.21 -4.58 -10.29
C HIS A 163 -8.65 -4.61 -8.86
N ILE A 164 -9.56 -4.46 -7.90
CA ILE A 164 -9.27 -4.79 -6.50
C ILE A 164 -9.19 -6.32 -6.41
N ILE A 165 -8.06 -6.86 -5.95
CA ILE A 165 -7.84 -8.32 -5.92
C ILE A 165 -7.88 -8.93 -4.52
N ASP A 166 -7.76 -8.12 -3.48
CA ASP A 166 -7.76 -8.63 -2.11
C ASP A 166 -8.03 -7.55 -1.07
N ILE A 167 -8.47 -8.02 0.09
CA ILE A 167 -8.59 -7.23 1.32
C ILE A 167 -7.85 -8.01 2.40
N PRO A 168 -6.62 -7.63 2.78
CA PRO A 168 -5.77 -8.49 3.61
C PRO A 168 -6.36 -8.85 4.99
N LYS A 169 -7.34 -8.09 5.49
CA LYS A 169 -8.07 -8.41 6.73
C LYS A 169 -9.18 -9.47 6.57
N GLY A 170 -9.43 -9.96 5.35
CA GLY A 170 -10.39 -11.05 5.10
C GLY A 170 -11.85 -10.69 5.31
N VAL A 171 -12.22 -9.41 5.26
CA VAL A 171 -13.62 -8.97 5.33
C VAL A 171 -14.32 -9.18 3.99
N THR A 172 -15.62 -9.50 4.01
CA THR A 172 -16.42 -9.74 2.80
C THR A 172 -16.86 -8.45 2.10
N GLN A 173 -16.81 -7.31 2.79
CA GLN A 173 -17.18 -5.99 2.27
C GLN A 173 -16.05 -5.00 2.52
N ILE A 174 -15.82 -4.12 1.55
CA ILE A 174 -14.81 -3.06 1.63
C ILE A 174 -15.46 -1.79 2.16
N GLY A 175 -15.03 -1.34 3.33
CA GLY A 175 -15.46 -0.10 3.96
C GLY A 175 -14.53 1.09 3.68
N VAL A 176 -14.96 2.27 4.13
CA VAL A 176 -14.11 3.47 4.14
C VAL A 176 -12.97 3.27 5.14
N LEU A 177 -11.77 3.72 4.78
CA LEU A 177 -10.48 3.49 5.47
C LEU A 177 -9.99 2.03 5.48
N ASP A 178 -10.63 1.14 4.71
CA ASP A 178 -10.05 -0.18 4.46
C ASP A 178 -8.94 -0.09 3.42
N ALA A 179 -7.87 -0.86 3.67
CA ALA A 179 -6.79 -1.05 2.73
C ALA A 179 -7.08 -2.24 1.82
N VAL A 180 -6.83 -2.06 0.54
CA VAL A 180 -7.10 -3.01 -0.54
C VAL A 180 -5.84 -3.25 -1.35
N THR A 181 -5.74 -4.43 -1.95
CA THR A 181 -4.67 -4.79 -2.89
C THR A 181 -5.16 -4.62 -4.32
N LEU A 182 -4.37 -3.94 -5.15
CA LEU A 182 -4.69 -3.62 -6.54
C LEU A 182 -3.76 -4.38 -7.48
N ASN A 183 -4.28 -4.94 -8.58
CA ASN A 183 -3.48 -5.72 -9.55
C ASN A 183 -2.59 -4.87 -10.48
N LYS A 184 -2.29 -3.63 -10.10
CA LYS A 184 -1.46 -2.70 -10.85
C LYS A 184 -0.42 -2.11 -9.93
N GLY A 185 0.79 -1.98 -10.45
CA GLY A 185 1.93 -1.46 -9.70
C GLY A 185 2.63 -0.33 -10.42
N ARG A 186 3.88 -0.09 -10.01
CA ARG A 186 4.75 0.93 -10.58
C ARG A 186 5.08 0.65 -12.05
N ARG A 187 5.14 -0.61 -12.49
CA ARG A 187 5.31 -0.95 -13.92
C ARG A 187 4.15 -0.47 -14.79
N ASP A 188 2.96 -0.36 -14.20
CA ASP A 188 1.74 0.07 -14.89
C ASP A 188 1.56 1.61 -14.80
N GLY A 189 2.47 2.31 -14.11
CA GLY A 189 2.45 3.77 -13.96
C GLY A 189 1.71 4.27 -12.73
N LEU A 190 1.35 3.41 -11.77
CA LEU A 190 0.81 3.87 -10.49
C LEU A 190 1.90 4.49 -9.62
N VAL A 191 1.55 5.58 -8.95
CA VAL A 191 2.42 6.28 -7.99
C VAL A 191 1.71 6.46 -6.65
N GLU A 192 2.48 6.53 -5.58
CA GLU A 192 1.97 6.85 -4.25
C GLU A 192 1.38 8.28 -4.24
N GLY A 193 0.23 8.47 -3.60
CA GLY A 193 -0.54 9.72 -3.65
C GLY A 193 -1.57 9.81 -4.77
N GLN A 194 -1.59 8.85 -5.71
CA GLN A 194 -2.54 8.86 -6.82
C GLN A 194 -3.96 8.50 -6.37
N LEU A 195 -4.95 9.23 -6.87
CA LEU A 195 -6.37 8.91 -6.68
C LEU A 195 -6.91 8.04 -7.82
N LEU A 196 -7.67 7.02 -7.46
CA LEU A 196 -8.35 6.13 -8.37
C LEU A 196 -9.85 6.16 -8.11
N THR A 197 -10.63 6.01 -9.17
CA THR A 197 -12.09 5.85 -9.11
C THR A 197 -12.44 4.39 -9.16
N VAL A 198 -13.24 3.92 -8.21
CA VAL A 198 -13.80 2.56 -8.26
C VAL A 198 -15.09 2.59 -9.05
N ILE A 199 -15.20 1.68 -10.01
CA ILE A 199 -16.34 1.49 -10.90
C ILE A 199 -16.97 0.14 -10.58
N LYS A 200 -18.25 0.15 -10.23
CA LYS A 200 -19.03 -1.06 -10.06
C LYS A 200 -19.73 -1.39 -11.36
N THR A 201 -19.46 -2.59 -11.87
CA THR A 201 -20.14 -3.10 -13.05
C THR A 201 -21.62 -3.27 -12.75
N GLY A 202 -22.48 -2.77 -13.65
CA GLY A 202 -23.92 -2.92 -13.48
C GLY A 202 -24.35 -4.38 -13.39
N ALA A 203 -25.49 -4.67 -12.76
CA ALA A 203 -26.02 -6.02 -12.75
C ALA A 203 -26.60 -6.36 -14.14
N THR A 204 -26.48 -7.62 -14.56
CA THR A 204 -27.27 -8.15 -15.68
C THR A 204 -28.67 -8.45 -15.17
N VAL A 205 -29.67 -7.73 -15.68
CA VAL A 205 -31.08 -7.93 -15.33
C VAL A 205 -31.82 -8.51 -16.53
N ARG A 206 -32.82 -9.36 -16.29
CA ARG A 206 -33.70 -9.83 -17.36
C ARG A 206 -34.75 -8.76 -17.63
N ASP A 207 -34.81 -8.26 -18.86
CA ASP A 207 -35.91 -7.41 -19.30
C ASP A 207 -37.19 -8.26 -19.29
N ALA A 208 -38.16 -7.89 -18.45
CA ALA A 208 -39.42 -8.63 -18.31
C ALA A 208 -40.31 -8.55 -19.56
N LEU A 209 -40.14 -7.50 -20.38
CA LEU A 209 -40.93 -7.28 -21.60
C LEU A 209 -40.23 -7.90 -22.81
N ALA A 210 -38.93 -7.62 -22.98
CA ALA A 210 -38.16 -8.11 -24.12
C ALA A 210 -37.63 -9.54 -23.92
N GLY A 211 -37.62 -10.06 -22.69
CA GLY A 211 -37.17 -11.40 -22.34
C GLY A 211 -35.65 -11.62 -22.39
N VAL A 212 -34.88 -10.62 -22.81
CA VAL A 212 -33.42 -10.67 -23.00
C VAL A 212 -32.66 -10.14 -21.77
N PRO A 213 -31.43 -10.66 -21.50
CA PRO A 213 -30.56 -10.08 -20.49
C PRO A 213 -30.06 -8.70 -20.95
N VAL A 214 -30.19 -7.70 -20.07
CA VAL A 214 -29.72 -6.33 -20.28
C VAL A 214 -28.74 -5.98 -19.18
N GLN A 215 -27.59 -5.44 -19.57
CA GLN A 215 -26.57 -4.97 -18.64
C GLN A 215 -26.90 -3.56 -18.18
N LEU A 216 -27.07 -3.35 -16.87
CA LEU A 216 -27.19 -2.02 -16.30
C LEU A 216 -25.89 -1.22 -16.52
N PRO A 217 -25.96 0.12 -16.61
CA PRO A 217 -24.77 0.94 -16.78
C PRO A 217 -23.79 0.77 -15.60
N ASP A 218 -22.50 0.92 -15.91
CA ASP A 218 -21.46 0.98 -14.90
C ASP A 218 -21.60 2.26 -14.08
N GLU A 219 -21.34 2.16 -12.77
CA GLU A 219 -21.51 3.28 -11.87
C GLU A 219 -20.26 3.57 -11.04
N ARG A 220 -20.03 4.85 -10.74
CA ARG A 220 -19.00 5.26 -9.78
C ARG A 220 -19.40 4.80 -8.38
N ALA A 221 -18.55 3.98 -7.78
CA ALA A 221 -18.80 3.35 -6.49
C ALA A 221 -17.92 3.88 -5.36
N GLY A 222 -16.77 4.50 -5.66
CA GLY A 222 -15.88 5.03 -4.62
C GLY A 222 -14.59 5.66 -5.12
N THR A 223 -13.73 6.01 -4.17
CA THR A 223 -12.40 6.61 -4.43
C THR A 223 -11.34 5.88 -3.62
N LEU A 224 -10.22 5.52 -4.25
CA LEU A 224 -9.05 4.96 -3.60
C LEU A 224 -7.89 5.95 -3.63
N LEU A 225 -7.05 5.91 -2.61
CA LEU A 225 -5.73 6.54 -2.56
C LEU A 225 -4.66 5.46 -2.60
N VAL A 226 -3.80 5.46 -3.62
CA VAL A 226 -2.61 4.60 -3.64
C VAL A 226 -1.61 5.13 -2.62
N PHE A 227 -1.19 4.31 -1.66
CA PHE A 227 -0.24 4.73 -0.62
C PHE A 227 1.04 3.91 -0.56
N ARG A 228 1.09 2.78 -1.29
CA ARG A 228 2.30 1.97 -1.44
C ARG A 228 2.30 1.33 -2.82
N THR A 229 3.40 1.46 -3.56
CA THR A 229 3.55 0.78 -4.85
C THR A 229 4.65 -0.29 -4.80
N TYR A 230 4.39 -1.41 -5.46
CA TYR A 230 5.36 -2.49 -5.73
C TYR A 230 5.53 -2.60 -7.25
N GLU A 231 6.31 -3.59 -7.72
CA GLU A 231 6.55 -3.72 -9.16
C GLU A 231 5.25 -3.91 -9.94
N LYS A 232 4.47 -4.91 -9.55
CA LYS A 232 3.31 -5.40 -10.31
C LYS A 232 1.96 -5.17 -9.63
N LEU A 233 1.96 -4.78 -8.36
CA LEU A 233 0.75 -4.52 -7.58
C LEU A 233 0.94 -3.30 -6.68
N SER A 234 -0.13 -2.84 -6.03
CA SER A 234 -0.07 -1.74 -5.09
C SER A 234 -1.09 -1.89 -3.98
N TYR A 235 -0.90 -1.11 -2.92
CA TYR A 235 -1.91 -0.94 -1.88
C TYR A 235 -2.64 0.39 -2.05
N GLY A 236 -3.96 0.31 -1.97
CA GLY A 236 -4.86 1.45 -1.97
C GLY A 236 -5.63 1.53 -0.66
N LEU A 237 -6.01 2.75 -0.24
CA LEU A 237 -6.92 3.00 0.86
C LEU A 237 -8.23 3.55 0.31
N VAL A 238 -9.36 3.04 0.79
CA VAL A 238 -10.68 3.54 0.40
C VAL A 238 -10.96 4.85 1.12
N LEU A 239 -11.03 5.95 0.37
CA LEU A 239 -11.35 7.27 0.93
C LEU A 239 -12.86 7.53 1.00
N SER A 240 -13.60 7.01 0.01
CA SER A 240 -15.05 7.14 -0.02
C SER A 240 -15.69 5.98 -0.77
N ALA A 241 -16.92 5.66 -0.40
CA ALA A 241 -17.75 4.64 -1.04
C ALA A 241 -19.20 5.15 -1.12
N SER A 242 -19.71 5.34 -2.32
CA SER A 242 -21.13 5.63 -2.59
C SER A 242 -21.97 4.36 -2.69
N ARG A 243 -21.32 3.22 -2.97
CA ARG A 243 -21.92 1.89 -3.03
C ARG A 243 -21.01 0.88 -2.31
N SER A 244 -21.56 -0.28 -1.97
CA SER A 244 -20.76 -1.37 -1.41
C SER A 244 -19.67 -1.78 -2.40
N LEU A 245 -18.42 -1.72 -1.95
CA LEU A 245 -17.24 -2.09 -2.72
C LEU A 245 -16.88 -3.56 -2.45
N ALA A 246 -16.39 -4.24 -3.47
CA ALA A 246 -16.03 -5.66 -3.41
C ALA A 246 -14.72 -5.96 -4.15
N VAL A 247 -14.12 -7.12 -3.82
CA VAL A 247 -13.07 -7.71 -4.65
C VAL A 247 -13.63 -7.95 -6.06
N MET A 248 -12.78 -7.79 -7.07
CA MET A 248 -13.10 -7.74 -8.50
C MET A 248 -13.84 -6.49 -8.98
N ASP A 249 -14.18 -5.51 -8.12
CA ASP A 249 -14.60 -4.21 -8.62
C ASP A 249 -13.45 -3.56 -9.41
N ARG A 250 -13.77 -2.96 -10.56
CA ARG A 250 -12.81 -2.29 -11.44
C ARG A 250 -12.41 -0.95 -10.81
N PHE A 251 -11.18 -0.54 -11.02
CA PHE A 251 -10.77 0.85 -10.81
C PHE A 251 -10.17 1.44 -12.06
N GLU A 252 -10.23 2.76 -12.16
CA GLU A 252 -9.48 3.52 -13.15
C GLU A 252 -8.93 4.82 -12.57
N THR A 253 -7.91 5.37 -13.22
CA THR A 253 -7.43 6.73 -12.92
C THR A 253 -8.61 7.70 -12.85
N ALA A 254 -8.69 8.48 -11.77
CA ALA A 254 -9.77 9.46 -11.61
C ALA A 254 -9.67 10.55 -12.69
N HIS A 255 -10.75 10.74 -13.47
CA HIS A 255 -10.88 11.90 -14.34
C HIS A 255 -11.06 13.13 -13.45
N GLN A 256 -10.12 14.06 -13.48
CA GLN A 256 -10.41 15.41 -13.00
C GLN A 256 -11.38 16.03 -14.00
N THR A 257 -12.67 15.99 -13.69
CA THR A 257 -13.61 16.95 -14.30
C THR A 257 -13.11 18.34 -13.92
N GLN A 258 -12.59 19.05 -14.92
CA GLN A 258 -12.29 20.49 -14.86
C GLN A 258 -13.57 21.28 -14.57
#